data_AF-A0A6N9SMW0-F1
#
_entry.id   AF-A0A6N9SMW0-F1
#
_cell.length_a   1.000
_cell.length_b   1.000
_cell.length_c   1.000
_cell.angle_alpha   90.00
_cell.angle_beta   90.00
_cell.angle_gamma   90.00
#
_symmetry.space_group_name_H-M   'P 1'
#
loop_
_entity.id
_entity.type
_entity.pdbx_description
1 polymer ?
#
loop_
_entity_poly.entity_id
_entity_poly.type
_entity_poly.pdbx_seq_one_letter_code
_entity_poly.pdbx_strand_id
1 'polypeptide(L)'
;MNHHGSLNRIYRLIYSHVLNAWVVVSEITKGQGKGRSRTRLALVLPLLISPLAEAAPTGGVVVTGVGHISQTPATNGAVNTTISQGSSTLNLNWTGFNVGPNETVTFNQPNASAVAVNRIYDTNGAQIYGHLNANG
;
A
#
# COMPACT_ATOMS: atom_id res chain seq x y z
N MET A 1 73.39 -6.97 30.89
CA MET A 1 72.54 -7.61 31.92
C MET A 1 71.41 -6.63 32.17
N ASN A 2 70.15 -6.89 31.78
CA ASN A 2 69.30 -7.99 32.22
C ASN A 2 68.39 -8.51 31.09
N HIS A 3 68.28 -9.84 31.01
CA HIS A 3 67.29 -10.56 30.20
C HIS A 3 65.87 -10.29 30.71
N HIS A 4 64.89 -10.22 29.81
CA HIS A 4 63.57 -10.85 29.98
C HIS A 4 63.18 -11.49 28.64
N GLY A 5 62.98 -12.81 28.63
CA GLY A 5 62.55 -13.56 27.46
C GLY A 5 61.14 -13.16 27.02
N SER A 6 60.89 -13.18 25.71
CA SER A 6 59.55 -13.00 25.17
C SER A 6 59.30 -14.13 24.17
N LEU A 7 58.40 -15.03 24.57
CA LEU A 7 58.01 -16.29 23.96
C LEU A 7 57.71 -16.19 22.46
N ASN A 8 57.99 -17.28 21.77
CA ASN A 8 57.57 -17.64 20.41
C ASN A 8 56.16 -17.10 20.05
N ARG A 9 56.06 -16.09 19.17
CA ARG A 9 54.78 -15.46 18.73
C ARG A 9 54.33 -16.03 17.39
N ILE A 10 54.14 -17.33 17.33
CA ILE A 10 53.63 -17.98 16.12
C ILE A 10 52.16 -18.31 16.33
N TYR A 11 51.30 -17.31 16.13
CA TYR A 11 49.85 -17.47 16.10
C TYR A 11 49.21 -16.42 15.18
N ARG A 12 48.05 -16.75 14.61
CA ARG A 12 47.26 -15.85 13.76
C ARG A 12 45.98 -15.46 14.48
N LEU A 13 45.62 -14.17 14.43
CA LEU A 13 44.32 -13.70 14.89
C LEU A 13 43.32 -13.71 13.73
N ILE A 14 42.17 -14.35 13.93
CA ILE A 14 41.07 -14.37 12.96
C ILE A 14 39.82 -13.82 13.66
N TYR A 15 39.10 -12.91 12.99
CA TYR A 15 37.84 -12.38 13.50
C TYR A 15 36.72 -13.41 13.30
N SER A 16 36.08 -13.83 14.39
CA SER A 16 34.93 -14.73 14.34
C SER A 16 33.63 -13.94 14.36
N HIS A 17 32.85 -14.04 13.29
CA HIS A 17 31.53 -13.38 13.20
C HIS A 17 30.48 -14.00 14.13
N VAL A 18 30.66 -15.25 14.59
CA VAL A 18 29.73 -15.92 15.51
C VAL A 18 29.94 -15.46 16.95
N LEU A 19 31.19 -15.25 17.34
CA LEU A 19 31.55 -14.82 18.69
C LEU A 19 31.75 -13.30 18.81
N ASN A 20 31.67 -12.60 17.67
CA ASN A 20 31.92 -11.17 17.51
C ASN A 20 33.21 -10.69 18.20
N ALA A 21 34.27 -11.51 18.12
CA ALA A 21 35.53 -11.30 18.81
C ALA A 21 36.72 -11.82 17.99
N TRP A 22 37.91 -11.31 18.31
CA TRP A 22 39.18 -11.79 17.76
C TRP A 22 39.62 -13.06 18.49
N VAL A 23 39.78 -14.15 17.74
CA VAL A 23 40.18 -15.45 18.30
C VAL A 23 41.60 -15.79 17.83
N VAL A 24 42.41 -16.30 18.76
CA VAL A 24 43.78 -16.79 18.48
C VAL A 24 43.69 -18.19 17.88
N VAL A 25 44.31 -18.38 16.70
CA VAL A 25 44.34 -19.64 15.95
C VAL A 25 45.78 -20.00 15.58
N SER A 26 46.08 -21.28 15.42
CA SER A 26 47.40 -21.74 14.95
C SER A 26 47.67 -21.32 13.50
N GLU A 27 48.94 -21.04 13.18
CA GLU A 27 49.35 -20.47 11.90
C GLU A 27 49.07 -21.35 10.67
N ILE A 28 48.90 -22.67 10.88
CA ILE A 28 48.74 -23.67 9.81
C ILE A 28 47.27 -23.73 9.33
N THR A 29 46.37 -22.94 9.91
CA THR A 29 44.96 -22.95 9.53
C THR A 29 44.69 -22.14 8.26
N LYS A 30 44.10 -22.78 7.26
CA LYS A 30 43.68 -22.14 6.00
C LYS A 30 42.49 -21.20 6.27
N GLY A 31 42.68 -19.90 6.03
CA GLY A 31 41.61 -18.90 6.12
C GLY A 31 40.81 -18.80 4.81
N GLN A 32 39.48 -18.80 4.90
CA GLN A 32 38.57 -18.60 3.75
C GLN A 32 38.51 -17.10 3.38
N GLY A 33 38.68 -16.78 2.09
CA GLY A 33 38.65 -15.41 1.58
C GLY A 33 37.23 -14.82 1.51
N LYS A 34 37.13 -13.49 1.65
CA LYS A 34 35.87 -12.73 1.69
C LYS A 34 35.15 -12.79 0.34
N GLY A 35 33.92 -13.31 0.32
CA GLY A 35 33.08 -13.38 -0.88
C GLY A 35 32.81 -11.98 -1.45
N ARG A 36 33.14 -11.78 -2.73
CA ARG A 36 32.95 -10.50 -3.45
C ARG A 36 31.45 -10.22 -3.62
N SER A 37 30.91 -9.24 -2.89
CA SER A 37 29.56 -8.73 -3.13
C SER A 37 29.56 -7.89 -4.42
N ARG A 38 28.83 -8.35 -5.44
CA ARG A 38 28.60 -7.59 -6.67
C ARG A 38 27.38 -6.69 -6.48
N THR A 39 27.63 -5.42 -6.18
CA THR A 39 26.61 -4.36 -6.20
C THR A 39 26.01 -4.26 -7.60
N ARG A 40 24.71 -4.55 -7.75
CA ARG A 40 23.96 -4.28 -8.99
C ARG A 40 23.33 -2.89 -8.85
N LEU A 41 23.63 -2.00 -9.80
CA LEU A 41 23.02 -0.69 -9.94
C LEU A 41 21.54 -0.86 -10.33
N ALA A 42 20.63 -0.25 -9.58
CA ALA A 42 19.20 -0.24 -9.86
C ALA A 42 18.88 0.87 -10.87
N LEU A 43 18.24 0.52 -11.99
CA LEU A 43 17.69 1.45 -12.97
C LEU A 43 16.39 2.04 -12.38
N VAL A 44 16.35 3.36 -12.14
CA VAL A 44 15.14 4.04 -11.67
C VAL A 44 14.30 4.45 -12.89
N LEU A 45 13.16 3.80 -13.07
CA LEU A 45 12.15 4.15 -14.07
C LEU A 45 11.31 5.34 -13.55
N PRO A 46 11.14 6.45 -14.29
CA PRO A 46 10.23 7.50 -13.87
C PRO A 46 8.78 7.02 -14.01
N LEU A 47 8.06 6.95 -12.89
CA LEU A 47 6.64 6.65 -12.86
C LEU A 47 5.89 7.89 -13.37
N LEU A 48 5.34 7.81 -14.59
CA LEU A 48 4.36 8.78 -15.08
C LEU A 48 3.08 8.64 -14.25
N ILE A 49 2.87 9.56 -13.31
CA ILE A 49 1.61 9.67 -12.59
C ILE A 49 0.66 10.45 -13.50
N SER A 50 -0.12 9.73 -14.30
CA SER A 50 -1.24 10.33 -15.03
C SER A 50 -2.30 10.78 -14.01
N PRO A 51 -2.76 12.05 -14.04
CA PRO A 51 -3.90 12.45 -13.23
C PRO A 51 -5.13 11.66 -13.69
N LEU A 52 -5.68 10.85 -12.79
CA LEU A 52 -6.98 10.24 -13.00
C LEU A 52 -7.99 11.39 -13.10
N ALA A 53 -8.71 11.46 -14.22
CA ALA A 53 -9.78 12.44 -14.38
C ALA A 53 -10.76 12.28 -13.20
N GLU A 54 -10.90 13.33 -12.41
CA GLU A 54 -11.59 13.33 -11.12
C GLU A 54 -13.10 13.42 -11.33
N ALA A 55 -13.73 12.31 -11.75
CA ALA A 55 -15.18 12.27 -11.95
C ALA A 55 -15.94 11.30 -11.04
N ALA A 56 -15.26 10.57 -10.14
CA ALA A 56 -15.89 9.64 -9.20
C ALA A 56 -16.42 10.34 -7.93
N PRO A 57 -17.38 9.72 -7.19
CA PRO A 57 -17.77 10.22 -5.87
C PRO A 57 -16.57 10.31 -4.91
N THR A 58 -16.48 11.39 -4.14
CA THR A 58 -15.33 11.67 -3.26
C THR A 58 -15.75 11.89 -1.81
N GLY A 59 -14.85 11.56 -0.88
CA GLY A 59 -15.03 11.81 0.54
C GLY A 59 -16.24 11.08 1.17
N GLY A 60 -16.61 9.93 0.62
CA GLY A 60 -17.73 9.14 1.10
C GLY A 60 -17.51 8.56 2.49
N VAL A 61 -18.45 8.81 3.40
CA VAL A 61 -18.45 8.30 4.77
C VAL A 61 -19.82 7.78 5.15
N VAL A 62 -19.87 6.57 5.71
CA VAL A 62 -21.10 6.02 6.31
C VAL A 62 -21.34 6.69 7.66
N VAL A 63 -22.47 7.36 7.81
CA VAL A 63 -22.85 8.09 9.03
C VAL A 63 -23.71 7.21 9.93
N THR A 64 -24.72 6.53 9.36
CA THR A 64 -25.59 5.61 10.09
C THR A 64 -25.99 4.43 9.21
N GLY A 65 -26.32 3.31 9.84
CA GLY A 65 -26.56 2.04 9.17
C GLY A 65 -25.27 1.22 9.01
N VAL A 66 -25.36 0.12 8.26
CA VAL A 66 -24.26 -0.79 7.98
C VAL A 66 -24.01 -0.78 6.49
N GLY A 67 -22.80 -0.47 6.07
CA GLY A 67 -22.40 -0.54 4.67
C GLY A 67 -20.93 -0.20 4.48
N HIS A 68 -20.44 -0.40 3.26
CA HIS A 68 -19.09 -0.01 2.87
C HIS A 68 -19.07 0.54 1.44
N ILE A 69 -18.13 1.43 1.18
CA ILE A 69 -17.89 2.03 -0.13
C ILE A 69 -16.59 1.41 -0.67
N SER A 70 -16.61 0.94 -1.91
CA SER A 70 -15.44 0.45 -2.63
C SER A 70 -15.33 1.14 -3.97
N GLN A 71 -14.12 1.53 -4.36
CA GLN A 71 -13.83 2.14 -5.65
C GLN A 71 -12.74 1.36 -6.36
N THR A 72 -13.04 0.93 -7.58
CA THR A 72 -12.11 0.14 -8.40
C THR A 72 -11.91 0.81 -9.75
N PRO A 73 -10.65 1.05 -10.18
CA PRO A 73 -10.37 1.51 -11.53
C PRO A 73 -10.81 0.47 -12.56
N ALA A 74 -11.47 0.92 -13.62
CA ALA A 74 -11.80 0.13 -14.78
C ALA A 74 -10.66 0.18 -15.82
N THR A 75 -10.66 -0.77 -16.76
CA THR A 75 -9.63 -0.90 -17.80
C THR A 75 -9.59 0.27 -18.79
N ASN A 76 -10.70 1.02 -18.89
CA ASN A 76 -10.83 2.23 -19.72
C ASN A 76 -10.42 3.52 -18.98
N GLY A 77 -9.88 3.43 -17.76
CA GLY A 77 -9.49 4.57 -16.95
C GLY A 77 -10.62 5.24 -16.17
N ALA A 78 -11.86 4.73 -16.28
CA ALA A 78 -12.98 5.16 -15.44
C ALA A 78 -12.91 4.54 -14.03
N VAL A 79 -13.73 5.04 -13.10
CA VAL A 79 -13.88 4.46 -11.76
C VAL A 79 -15.26 3.82 -11.62
N ASN A 80 -15.30 2.59 -11.10
CA ASN A 80 -16.52 1.95 -10.67
C ASN A 80 -16.62 2.04 -9.14
N THR A 81 -17.70 2.64 -8.63
CA THR A 81 -17.98 2.78 -7.20
C THR A 81 -19.08 1.81 -6.81
N THR A 82 -18.82 0.94 -5.84
CA THR A 82 -19.82 0.02 -5.29
C THR A 82 -20.09 0.36 -3.83
N ILE A 83 -21.34 0.59 -3.50
CA ILE A 83 -21.83 0.79 -2.13
C ILE A 83 -22.59 -0.47 -1.74
N SER A 84 -21.99 -1.29 -0.88
CA SER A 84 -22.66 -2.47 -0.33
C SER A 84 -23.35 -2.08 0.98
N GLN A 85 -24.67 -2.11 0.98
CA GLN A 85 -25.51 -1.78 2.12
C GLN A 85 -26.00 -3.06 2.81
N GLY A 86 -25.81 -3.14 4.13
CA GLY A 86 -26.23 -4.24 4.98
C GLY A 86 -27.48 -3.96 5.84
N SER A 87 -27.85 -2.69 6.04
CA SER A 87 -29.04 -2.28 6.81
C SER A 87 -30.21 -1.85 5.91
N SER A 88 -31.44 -1.84 6.43
CA SER A 88 -32.63 -1.34 5.71
C SER A 88 -32.53 0.14 5.35
N THR A 89 -31.81 0.93 6.14
CA THR A 89 -31.50 2.33 5.86
C THR A 89 -30.01 2.57 6.02
N LEU A 90 -29.39 3.23 5.05
CA LEU A 90 -27.99 3.65 5.08
C LEU A 90 -27.92 5.15 4.83
N ASN A 91 -27.20 5.89 5.67
CA ASN A 91 -26.95 7.32 5.47
C ASN A 91 -25.47 7.56 5.17
N LEU A 92 -25.21 8.24 4.07
CA LEU A 92 -23.88 8.53 3.55
C LEU A 92 -23.69 10.03 3.43
N ASN A 93 -22.51 10.50 3.82
CA ASN A 93 -22.05 11.86 3.57
C ASN A 93 -20.97 11.82 2.49
N TRP A 94 -20.99 12.79 1.57
CA TRP A 94 -20.04 12.92 0.48
C TRP A 94 -19.51 14.35 0.40
N THR A 95 -18.21 14.52 0.17
CA THR A 95 -17.66 15.84 -0.16
C THR A 95 -18.12 16.27 -1.54
N GLY A 96 -18.13 15.35 -2.50
CA GLY A 96 -18.70 15.51 -3.83
C GLY A 96 -19.24 14.19 -4.34
N PHE A 97 -20.29 14.23 -5.16
CA PHE A 97 -20.89 13.04 -5.74
C PHE A 97 -21.14 13.30 -7.22
N ASN A 98 -20.10 13.04 -8.01
CA ASN A 98 -20.15 13.09 -9.46
C ASN A 98 -20.01 11.67 -10.02
N VAL A 99 -20.53 11.48 -11.22
CA VAL A 99 -20.39 10.24 -11.99
C VAL A 99 -20.10 10.61 -13.42
N GLY A 100 -18.85 10.44 -13.86
CA GLY A 100 -18.44 10.73 -15.22
C GLY A 100 -19.09 9.82 -16.28
N PRO A 101 -19.07 10.18 -17.58
CA PRO A 101 -19.78 9.45 -18.65
C PRO A 101 -19.49 7.95 -18.77
N ASN A 102 -18.30 7.50 -18.35
CA ASN A 102 -17.88 6.09 -18.41
C ASN A 102 -17.82 5.43 -17.03
N GLU A 103 -18.29 6.11 -16.00
CA GLU A 103 -18.26 5.65 -14.62
C GLU A 103 -19.58 5.03 -14.22
N THR A 104 -19.53 4.23 -13.17
CA THR A 104 -20.72 3.58 -12.62
C THR A 104 -20.68 3.66 -11.11
N VAL A 105 -21.84 3.96 -10.52
CA VAL A 105 -22.09 3.83 -9.09
C VAL A 105 -23.18 2.80 -8.89
N THR A 106 -22.92 1.76 -8.10
CA THR A 106 -23.88 0.69 -7.82
C THR A 106 -24.15 0.59 -6.33
N PHE A 107 -25.41 0.69 -5.94
CA PHE A 107 -25.89 0.41 -4.59
C PHE A 107 -26.41 -1.03 -4.51
N ASN A 108 -25.67 -1.89 -3.82
CA ASN A 108 -26.07 -3.27 -3.52
C ASN A 108 -26.76 -3.28 -2.16
N GLN A 109 -28.09 -3.28 -2.16
CA GLN A 109 -28.94 -3.12 -0.99
C GLN A 109 -29.59 -4.46 -0.59
N PRO A 110 -30.00 -4.65 0.68
CA PRO A 110 -30.50 -5.94 1.17
C PRO A 110 -31.77 -6.45 0.49
N ASN A 111 -32.63 -5.54 0.01
CA ASN A 111 -33.88 -5.81 -0.69
C ASN A 111 -34.41 -4.55 -1.37
N ALA A 112 -35.48 -4.70 -2.17
CA ALA A 112 -36.16 -3.67 -2.94
C ALA A 112 -36.91 -2.60 -2.13
N SER A 113 -36.91 -2.70 -0.80
CA SER A 113 -37.51 -1.70 0.10
C SER A 113 -36.46 -0.96 0.93
N ALA A 114 -35.17 -1.24 0.70
CA ALA A 114 -34.08 -0.62 1.45
C ALA A 114 -33.75 0.75 0.88
N VAL A 115 -33.42 1.70 1.76
CA VAL A 115 -33.19 3.10 1.37
C VAL A 115 -31.73 3.48 1.62
N ALA A 116 -31.09 4.10 0.62
CA ALA A 116 -29.80 4.75 0.74
C ALA A 116 -29.98 6.27 0.65
N VAL A 117 -29.61 6.99 1.71
CA VAL A 117 -29.65 8.46 1.75
C VAL A 117 -28.25 9.00 1.51
N ASN A 118 -28.09 9.78 0.45
CA ASN A 118 -26.83 10.42 0.09
C ASN A 118 -26.92 11.92 0.37
N ARG A 119 -26.13 12.42 1.32
CA ARG A 119 -25.98 13.84 1.61
C ARG A 119 -24.66 14.35 1.02
N ILE A 120 -24.74 15.40 0.22
CA ILE A 120 -23.61 15.93 -0.55
C ILE A 120 -23.33 17.35 -0.06
N TYR A 121 -22.07 17.65 0.24
CA TYR A 121 -21.63 18.96 0.73
C TYR A 121 -20.98 19.84 -0.35
N ASP A 122 -20.94 19.36 -1.59
CA ASP A 122 -20.48 20.15 -2.74
C ASP A 122 -21.46 21.29 -3.03
N THR A 123 -20.93 22.50 -3.20
CA THR A 123 -21.70 23.69 -3.57
C THR A 123 -22.14 23.69 -5.03
N ASN A 124 -21.46 22.94 -5.90
CA ASN A 124 -21.74 22.90 -7.33
C ASN A 124 -22.85 21.91 -7.72
N GLY A 125 -23.36 21.14 -6.74
CA GLY A 125 -24.33 20.08 -6.97
C GLY A 125 -23.70 18.83 -7.60
N ALA A 126 -24.49 17.76 -7.67
CA ALA A 126 -24.07 16.49 -8.27
C ALA A 126 -24.19 16.51 -9.80
N GLN A 127 -23.14 16.10 -10.50
CA GLN A 127 -23.14 15.89 -11.95
C GLN A 127 -23.12 14.39 -12.26
N ILE A 128 -24.23 13.89 -12.81
CA ILE A 128 -24.39 12.46 -13.14
C ILE A 128 -24.48 12.33 -14.66
N TYR A 129 -23.33 12.03 -15.28
CA TYR A 129 -23.21 11.78 -16.72
C TYR A 129 -23.08 10.29 -17.05
N GLY A 130 -22.66 9.46 -16.08
CA GLY A 130 -22.57 8.00 -16.21
C GLY A 130 -23.77 7.28 -15.61
N HIS A 131 -23.50 6.09 -15.05
CA HIS A 131 -24.54 5.18 -14.58
C HIS A 131 -24.68 5.18 -13.06
N LEU A 132 -25.91 5.22 -12.59
CA LEU A 132 -26.26 5.03 -11.18
C LEU A 132 -27.30 3.92 -11.06
N ASN A 133 -26.92 2.82 -10.41
CA ASN A 133 -27.71 1.61 -10.29
C ASN A 133 -28.04 1.33 -8.81
N ALA A 134 -29.24 0.86 -8.55
CA ALA A 134 -29.71 0.45 -7.22
C ALA A 134 -30.75 -0.66 -7.36
N ASN A 135 -30.79 -1.59 -6.40
CA ASN A 135 -31.81 -2.65 -6.34
C ASN A 135 -32.87 -2.44 -5.25
N GLY A 136 -32.71 -1.40 -4.42
CA GLY A 136 -33.62 -0.94 -3.37
C GLY A 136 -34.61 0.13 -3.80
#